data_AF-A0A934KCB3-F1
#
_entry.id   AF-A0A934KCB3-F1
#
_cell.length_a   1.000
_cell.length_b   1.000
_cell.length_c   1.000
_cell.angle_alpha   90.00
_cell.angle_beta   90.00
_cell.angle_gamma   90.00
#
_symmetry.space_group_name_H-M   'P 1'
#
loop_
_entity.id
_entity.type
_entity.pdbx_description
1 polymer ?
#
loop_
_entity_poly.entity_id
_entity_poly.type
_entity_poly.pdbx_seq_one_letter_code
_entity_poly.pdbx_strand_id
1 'polypeptide(L)'
;MGNPPLLPEVAEADAAGEVAAVYEEIRATLGIPFVGLIYRNLAVEPGRLASAWGQLQPFFADPATWRVAARLHWQEGDTPPLPAVAELTSLGLDERFFDRAVATLDAYDRANRLNLLGLTALLRPRGWDDSADGGAGSCCCRNLGPPRRAAAAAGGRRAAGG
;
A
#
# COMPACT_ATOMS: atom_id res chain seq x y z
N MET A 1 22.93 -0.20 14.77
CA MET A 1 21.46 -0.31 14.91
C MET A 1 21.07 -1.65 14.31
N GLY A 2 20.38 -2.51 15.06
CA GLY A 2 19.96 -3.82 14.53
C GLY A 2 18.93 -3.67 13.42
N ASN A 3 18.91 -4.60 12.47
CA ASN A 3 17.91 -4.63 11.41
C ASN A 3 16.51 -4.81 12.06
N PRO A 4 15.48 -4.05 11.68
CA PRO A 4 14.13 -4.29 12.17
C PRO A 4 13.69 -5.72 11.82
N PRO A 5 12.90 -6.38 12.69
CA PRO A 5 12.40 -7.71 12.41
C PRO A 5 11.48 -7.68 11.18
N LEU A 6 11.51 -8.77 10.40
CA LEU A 6 10.58 -8.97 9.29
C LEU A 6 9.14 -9.05 9.80
N LEU A 7 8.19 -8.61 8.98
CA LEU A 7 6.78 -8.82 9.27
C LEU A 7 6.46 -10.32 9.10
N PRO A 8 5.74 -10.95 10.05
CA PRO A 8 5.28 -12.31 9.85
C PRO A 8 4.30 -12.36 8.67
N GLU A 9 4.35 -13.44 7.89
CA GLU A 9 3.50 -13.62 6.73
C GLU A 9 3.17 -15.09 6.49
N VAL A 10 2.09 -15.35 5.76
CA VAL A 10 1.85 -16.65 5.11
C VAL A 10 2.26 -16.50 3.63
N ALA A 11 3.38 -17.09 3.25
CA ALA A 11 3.88 -17.00 1.87
C ALA A 11 2.88 -17.61 0.87
N GLU A 12 2.88 -17.13 -0.37
CA GLU A 12 1.95 -17.64 -1.41
C GLU A 12 2.11 -19.14 -1.65
N ALA A 13 3.34 -19.67 -1.55
CA ALA A 13 3.63 -21.09 -1.71
C ALA A 13 3.13 -21.95 -0.53
N ASP A 14 2.94 -21.35 0.64
CA ASP A 14 2.51 -22.04 1.86
C ASP A 14 1.01 -21.85 2.13
N ALA A 15 0.34 -21.02 1.33
CA ALA A 15 -1.08 -20.75 1.47
C ALA A 15 -1.91 -22.01 1.20
N ALA A 16 -2.84 -22.31 2.11
CA ALA A 16 -3.74 -23.45 1.98
C ALA A 16 -5.15 -23.06 2.45
N GLY A 17 -6.15 -23.88 2.07
CA GLY A 17 -7.54 -23.71 2.49
C GLY A 17 -8.09 -22.32 2.15
N GLU A 18 -8.74 -21.68 3.12
CA GLU A 18 -9.34 -20.35 2.96
C GLU A 18 -8.34 -19.27 2.54
N VAL A 19 -7.10 -19.31 3.06
CA VAL A 19 -6.07 -18.32 2.70
C VAL A 19 -5.72 -18.42 1.22
N ALA A 20 -5.54 -19.63 0.70
CA ALA A 20 -5.26 -19.84 -0.72
C ALA A 20 -6.41 -19.35 -1.61
N ALA A 21 -7.67 -19.62 -1.23
CA ALA A 21 -8.84 -19.15 -1.95
C ALA A 21 -8.90 -17.62 -2.00
N VAL A 22 -8.69 -16.94 -0.87
CA VAL A 22 -8.67 -15.46 -0.83
C VAL A 22 -7.50 -14.89 -1.63
N TYR A 23 -6.33 -15.54 -1.64
CA TYR A 23 -5.20 -15.13 -2.48
C TYR A 23 -5.50 -15.22 -3.98
N GLU A 24 -6.18 -16.28 -4.41
CA GLU A 24 -6.66 -16.41 -5.79
C GLU A 24 -7.65 -15.32 -6.15
N GLU A 25 -8.62 -15.03 -5.27
CA GLU A 25 -9.57 -13.94 -5.46
C GLU A 25 -8.88 -12.58 -5.56
N ILE A 26 -7.91 -12.28 -4.68
CA ILE A 26 -7.14 -11.03 -4.73
C ILE A 26 -6.47 -10.87 -6.10
N ARG A 27 -5.80 -11.91 -6.60
CA ARG A 27 -5.14 -11.86 -7.91
C ARG A 27 -6.14 -11.66 -9.04
N ALA A 28 -7.28 -12.36 -8.99
CA ALA A 28 -8.33 -12.25 -10.00
C ALA A 28 -9.01 -10.87 -9.98
N THR A 29 -9.41 -10.38 -8.82
CA THR A 29 -10.08 -9.09 -8.64
C THR A 29 -9.16 -7.95 -9.01
N LEU A 30 -7.92 -7.95 -8.50
CA LEU A 30 -6.99 -6.86 -8.76
C LEU A 30 -6.29 -7.00 -10.11
N GLY A 31 -6.32 -8.17 -10.75
CA GLY A 31 -5.61 -8.44 -12.01
C GLY A 31 -4.11 -8.29 -11.87
N ILE A 32 -3.53 -8.89 -10.83
CA ILE A 32 -2.09 -8.81 -10.49
C ILE A 32 -1.50 -10.21 -10.34
N PRO A 33 -0.20 -10.40 -10.62
CA PRO A 33 0.42 -11.73 -10.64
C PRO A 33 0.92 -12.19 -9.25
N PHE A 34 0.77 -11.39 -8.21
CA PHE A 34 1.25 -11.69 -6.85
C PHE A 34 0.26 -11.18 -5.80
N VAL A 35 0.39 -11.66 -4.56
CA VAL A 35 -0.39 -11.17 -3.43
C VAL A 35 0.47 -10.22 -2.60
N GLY A 36 0.05 -8.97 -2.43
CA GLY A 36 0.83 -7.98 -1.67
C GLY A 36 1.10 -8.40 -0.22
N LEU A 37 2.28 -8.07 0.31
CA LEU A 37 2.72 -8.40 1.68
C LEU A 37 1.70 -7.99 2.76
N ILE A 38 0.96 -6.91 2.53
CA ILE A 38 -0.16 -6.47 3.38
C ILE A 38 -1.18 -7.60 3.64
N TYR A 39 -1.58 -8.33 2.60
CA TYR A 39 -2.54 -9.43 2.69
C TYR A 39 -1.90 -10.67 3.27
N ARG A 40 -0.62 -10.91 2.95
CA ARG A 40 0.12 -12.05 3.51
C ARG A 40 0.39 -11.92 5.00
N ASN A 41 0.57 -10.70 5.48
CA ASN A 41 0.61 -10.40 6.90
C ASN A 41 -0.76 -10.56 7.57
N LEU A 42 -1.85 -10.15 6.91
CA LEU A 42 -3.21 -10.35 7.42
C LEU A 42 -3.57 -11.83 7.58
N ALA A 43 -3.00 -12.71 6.74
CA ALA A 43 -3.24 -14.15 6.75
C ALA A 43 -2.68 -14.87 7.98
N VAL A 44 -1.76 -14.25 8.72
CA VAL A 44 -1.13 -14.86 9.91
C VAL A 44 -2.16 -15.10 11.02
N GLU A 45 -3.13 -14.18 11.18
CA GLU A 45 -4.21 -14.33 12.14
C GLU A 45 -5.42 -14.99 11.46
N PRO A 46 -5.92 -16.14 11.95
CA PRO A 46 -7.06 -16.83 11.37
C PRO A 46 -8.26 -15.92 11.13
N GLY A 47 -8.84 -15.98 9.92
CA GLY A 47 -10.02 -15.21 9.52
C GLY A 47 -9.80 -13.70 9.31
N ARG A 48 -8.66 -13.13 9.70
CA ARG A 48 -8.41 -11.69 9.56
C ARG A 48 -8.28 -11.27 8.09
N LEU A 49 -7.60 -12.07 7.27
CA LEU A 49 -7.53 -11.85 5.82
C LEU A 49 -8.92 -11.90 5.18
N ALA A 50 -9.70 -12.96 5.44
CA ALA A 50 -11.04 -13.14 4.86
C ALA A 50 -11.98 -12.00 5.26
N SER A 51 -11.95 -11.58 6.53
CA SER A 51 -12.74 -10.45 7.04
C SER A 51 -12.36 -9.11 6.38
N ALA A 52 -11.06 -8.84 6.22
CA ALA A 52 -10.59 -7.63 5.55
C ALA A 52 -10.97 -7.63 4.05
N TRP A 53 -10.78 -8.77 3.38
CA TRP A 53 -11.10 -8.90 1.96
C TRP A 53 -12.60 -8.81 1.67
N GLY A 54 -13.45 -9.42 2.50
CA GLY A 54 -14.90 -9.32 2.37
C GLY A 54 -15.43 -7.88 2.50
N GLN A 55 -14.73 -7.01 3.25
CA GLN A 55 -15.04 -5.58 3.29
C GLN A 55 -14.59 -4.83 2.04
N LEU A 56 -13.51 -5.27 1.41
CA LEU A 56 -12.96 -4.68 0.19
C LEU A 56 -13.67 -5.13 -1.09
N GLN A 57 -14.27 -6.32 -1.11
CA GLN A 57 -14.92 -6.85 -2.31
C GLN A 57 -15.97 -5.89 -2.92
N PRO A 58 -16.91 -5.30 -2.17
CA PRO A 58 -17.84 -4.31 -2.72
C PRO A 58 -17.14 -3.07 -3.27
N PHE A 59 -16.02 -2.66 -2.65
CA PHE A 59 -15.24 -1.52 -3.10
C PHE A 59 -14.62 -1.77 -4.48
N PHE A 60 -14.05 -2.97 -4.71
CA PHE A 60 -13.47 -3.33 -6.00
C PHE A 60 -14.51 -3.74 -7.06
N ALA A 61 -15.74 -4.05 -6.65
CA ALA A 61 -16.86 -4.27 -7.56
C ALA A 61 -17.40 -2.97 -8.18
N ASP A 62 -17.15 -1.81 -7.56
CA ASP A 62 -17.61 -0.50 -8.05
C ASP A 62 -16.71 0.01 -9.21
N PRO A 63 -17.25 0.27 -10.41
CA PRO A 63 -16.50 0.88 -11.51
C PRO A 63 -15.86 2.25 -11.17
N ALA A 64 -16.44 3.01 -10.24
CA ALA A 64 -15.89 4.27 -9.79
C ALA A 64 -14.51 4.10 -9.14
N THR A 65 -14.30 3.02 -8.38
CA THR A 65 -13.00 2.67 -7.78
C THR A 65 -11.92 2.55 -8.85
N TRP A 66 -12.21 1.80 -9.92
CA TRP A 66 -11.26 1.59 -11.01
C TRP A 66 -10.94 2.88 -11.76
N ARG A 67 -11.95 3.73 -11.99
CA ARG A 67 -11.79 5.04 -12.61
C ARG A 67 -10.92 5.98 -11.76
N VAL A 68 -11.08 5.98 -10.43
CA VAL A 68 -10.23 6.76 -9.52
C VAL A 68 -8.82 6.19 -9.47
N ALA A 69 -8.68 4.88 -9.31
CA ALA A 69 -7.38 4.21 -9.28
C ALA A 69 -6.59 4.43 -10.58
N ALA A 70 -7.25 4.55 -11.73
CA ALA A 70 -6.60 4.87 -13.01
C ALA A 70 -5.91 6.25 -12.99
N ARG A 71 -6.36 7.19 -12.16
CA ARG A 71 -5.73 8.51 -11.99
C ARG A 71 -4.57 8.52 -11.00
N LEU A 72 -4.34 7.40 -10.30
CA LEU A 72 -3.28 7.23 -9.30
C LEU A 72 -2.07 6.44 -9.83
N HIS A 73 -1.99 6.18 -11.14
CA HIS A 73 -0.82 5.54 -11.74
C HIS A 73 0.44 6.40 -11.53
N TRP A 74 1.61 5.79 -11.57
CA TRP A 74 2.88 6.51 -11.58
C TRP A 74 2.90 7.51 -12.72
N GLN A 75 3.12 8.77 -12.37
CA GLN A 75 3.32 9.82 -13.35
C GLN A 75 4.79 9.81 -13.77
N GLU A 76 5.05 10.07 -15.05
CA GLU A 76 6.39 10.43 -15.50
C GLU A 76 6.87 11.62 -14.68
N GLY A 77 8.08 11.53 -14.15
CA GLY A 77 8.71 12.57 -13.35
C GLY A 77 10.08 12.91 -13.88
N ASP A 78 10.68 13.96 -13.33
CA ASP A 78 12.03 14.44 -13.66
C ASP A 78 13.12 13.54 -13.04
N THR A 79 13.05 12.24 -13.29
CA THR A 79 14.11 11.32 -12.91
C THR A 79 15.33 11.56 -13.78
N PRO A 80 16.55 11.55 -13.21
CA PRO A 80 17.77 11.62 -14.01
C PRO A 80 17.78 10.57 -15.12
N PRO A 81 18.34 10.87 -16.30
CA PRO A 81 18.40 9.91 -17.39
C PRO A 81 19.21 8.68 -16.96
N LEU A 82 18.83 7.53 -17.51
CA LEU A 82 19.64 6.32 -17.39
C LEU A 82 21.02 6.53 -18.05
N PRO A 83 22.05 5.77 -17.62
CA PRO A 83 23.31 5.68 -18.34
C PRO A 83 23.13 5.32 -19.82
N ALA A 84 24.16 5.53 -20.63
CA ALA A 84 24.09 5.25 -22.06
C ALA A 84 23.77 3.77 -22.32
N VAL A 85 22.99 3.49 -23.38
CA VAL A 85 22.58 2.12 -23.75
C VAL A 85 23.79 1.17 -23.88
N ALA A 86 24.90 1.64 -24.46
CA ALA A 86 26.12 0.84 -24.58
C ALA A 86 26.70 0.40 -23.22
N GLU A 87 26.63 1.27 -22.21
CA GLU A 87 27.09 0.97 -20.86
C GLU A 87 26.16 -0.07 -20.21
N LEU A 88 24.84 0.14 -20.29
CA LEU A 88 23.82 -0.78 -19.79
C LEU A 88 23.96 -2.18 -20.41
N THR A 89 24.11 -2.24 -21.75
CA THR A 89 24.33 -3.50 -22.47
C THR A 89 25.62 -4.18 -22.06
N SER A 90 26.71 -3.43 -21.81
CA SER A 90 27.97 -4.02 -21.35
C SER A 90 27.88 -4.65 -19.96
N LEU A 91 26.90 -4.23 -19.15
CA LEU A 91 26.54 -4.84 -17.86
C LEU A 91 25.53 -5.99 -17.99
N GLY A 92 25.11 -6.35 -19.22
CA GLY A 92 24.11 -7.38 -19.46
C GLY A 92 22.66 -6.93 -19.26
N LEU A 93 22.41 -5.62 -19.17
CA LEU A 93 21.06 -5.04 -19.15
C LEU A 93 20.58 -4.87 -20.60
N ASP A 94 20.08 -5.96 -21.16
CA ASP A 94 19.60 -6.05 -22.54
C ASP A 94 18.08 -5.77 -22.65
N GLU A 95 17.55 -5.82 -23.87
CA GLU A 95 16.12 -5.63 -24.16
C GLU A 95 15.24 -6.55 -23.30
N ARG A 96 15.63 -7.82 -23.15
CA ARG A 96 14.89 -8.79 -22.34
C ARG A 96 14.87 -8.42 -20.86
N PHE A 97 15.93 -7.80 -20.34
CA PHE A 97 15.94 -7.23 -18.98
C PHE A 97 14.90 -6.10 -18.87
N PHE A 98 14.90 -5.16 -19.82
CA PHE A 98 13.97 -4.03 -19.80
C PHE A 98 12.51 -4.47 -19.93
N ASP A 99 12.21 -5.45 -20.78
CA ASP A 99 10.87 -6.02 -20.88
C ASP A 99 10.38 -6.58 -19.53
N ARG A 100 11.24 -7.31 -18.81
CA ARG A 100 10.92 -7.84 -17.48
C ARG A 100 10.77 -6.72 -16.46
N ALA A 101 11.59 -5.68 -16.53
CA ALA A 101 11.50 -4.53 -15.65
C ALA A 101 10.17 -3.80 -15.85
N VAL A 102 9.78 -3.53 -17.10
CA VAL A 102 8.48 -2.92 -17.44
C VAL A 102 7.32 -3.77 -16.92
N ALA A 103 7.31 -5.08 -17.21
CA ALA A 103 6.25 -5.97 -16.72
C ALA A 103 6.15 -6.01 -15.19
N THR A 104 7.30 -5.97 -14.49
CA THR A 104 7.35 -5.91 -13.03
C THR A 104 6.78 -4.59 -12.53
N LEU A 105 7.21 -3.49 -13.12
CA LEU A 105 6.78 -2.13 -12.76
C LEU A 105 5.28 -1.94 -12.99
N ASP A 106 4.73 -2.39 -14.11
CA ASP A 106 3.30 -2.34 -14.40
C ASP A 106 2.46 -3.12 -13.39
N ALA A 107 2.93 -4.31 -13.00
CA ALA A 107 2.28 -5.11 -11.98
C ALA A 107 2.27 -4.39 -10.62
N TYR A 108 3.37 -3.75 -10.24
CA TYR A 108 3.48 -3.00 -9.00
C TYR A 108 2.69 -1.69 -9.02
N ASP A 109 2.70 -0.93 -10.11
CA ASP A 109 1.86 0.26 -10.26
C ASP A 109 0.40 -0.09 -10.00
N ARG A 110 -0.10 -1.10 -10.72
CA ARG A 110 -1.46 -1.60 -10.60
C ARG A 110 -1.78 -2.07 -9.19
N ALA A 111 -0.93 -2.92 -8.61
CA ALA A 111 -1.14 -3.43 -7.26
C ALA A 111 -1.15 -2.28 -6.24
N ASN A 112 -0.17 -1.38 -6.29
CA ASN A 112 0.00 -0.33 -5.31
C ASN A 112 -1.12 0.71 -5.37
N ARG A 113 -1.54 1.15 -6.56
CA ARG A 113 -2.62 2.15 -6.67
C ARG A 113 -3.97 1.62 -6.19
N LEU A 114 -4.27 0.35 -6.48
CA LEU A 114 -5.49 -0.31 -5.99
C LEU A 114 -5.43 -0.58 -4.48
N ASN A 115 -4.29 -1.06 -3.98
CA ASN A 115 -4.11 -1.35 -2.56
C ASN A 115 -4.15 -0.08 -1.71
N LEU A 116 -3.49 1.01 -2.13
CA LEU A 116 -3.54 2.28 -1.41
C LEU A 116 -4.97 2.79 -1.28
N LEU A 117 -5.72 2.78 -2.39
CA LEU A 117 -7.10 3.24 -2.41
C LEU A 117 -8.02 2.33 -1.58
N GLY A 118 -7.95 1.01 -1.79
CA GLY A 118 -8.76 0.02 -1.08
C GLY A 118 -8.47 -0.01 0.42
N LEU A 119 -7.20 -0.06 0.83
CA LEU A 119 -6.84 -0.04 2.25
C LEU A 119 -7.22 1.27 2.93
N THR A 120 -7.19 2.40 2.21
CA THR A 120 -7.71 3.67 2.74
C THR A 120 -9.21 3.57 3.02
N ALA A 121 -9.97 2.87 2.17
CA ALA A 121 -11.40 2.64 2.39
C ALA A 121 -11.66 1.79 3.65
N LEU A 122 -10.77 0.85 4.02
CA LEU A 122 -10.89 0.10 5.28
C LEU A 122 -10.78 0.98 6.53
N LEU A 123 -10.14 2.14 6.44
CA LEU A 123 -10.04 3.10 7.54
C LEU A 123 -11.31 3.96 7.69
N ARG A 124 -12.26 3.87 6.76
CA ARG A 124 -13.48 4.68 6.70
C ARG A 124 -14.67 3.85 7.22
N PRO A 125 -15.45 4.32 8.22
CA PRO A 125 -16.69 3.64 8.61
C PRO A 125 -17.69 3.59 7.45
N ARG A 126 -18.52 2.55 7.40
CA ARG A 126 -19.68 2.51 6.50
C ARG A 126 -20.58 3.72 6.78
N GLY A 127 -20.92 4.50 5.75
CA GLY A 127 -21.72 5.73 5.89
C GLY A 127 -20.90 7.02 6.01
N TRP A 128 -19.60 7.00 5.68
CA TRP A 128 -18.86 8.24 5.48
C TRP A 128 -19.39 8.97 4.24
N ASP A 129 -20.18 10.02 4.45
CA ASP A 129 -20.55 11.01 3.43
C ASP A 129 -19.47 12.09 3.33
N ASP A 130 -18.75 12.12 2.20
CA ASP A 130 -17.79 13.18 1.86
C ASP A 130 -18.53 14.41 1.29
N SER A 131 -19.67 14.76 1.88
CA SER A 131 -20.29 16.07 1.65
C SER A 131 -19.31 17.10 2.20
N ALA A 132 -18.38 17.54 1.34
CA ALA A 132 -17.64 18.75 1.53
C ALA A 132 -18.68 19.86 1.64
N ASP A 133 -18.97 20.28 2.88
CA ASP A 133 -19.88 21.35 3.21
C ASP A 133 -19.54 22.61 2.42
N GLY A 134 -20.36 22.91 1.41
CA GLY A 134 -20.72 24.27 1.08
C GLY A 134 -21.69 24.79 2.15
N GLY A 135 -21.20 25.00 3.37
CA GLY A 135 -22.04 25.41 4.49
C GLY A 135 -21.24 25.71 5.74
N ALA A 136 -20.94 26.99 5.97
CA ALA A 136 -20.36 27.46 7.22
C ALA A 136 -21.26 27.07 8.41
N GLY A 137 -20.80 26.18 9.29
CA GLY A 137 -21.50 25.88 10.53
C GLY A 137 -20.86 24.79 11.38
N SER A 138 -20.17 25.22 12.45
CA SER A 138 -19.78 24.40 13.63
C SER A 138 -18.75 23.29 13.42
N CYS A 139 -17.47 23.68 13.38
CA CYS A 139 -16.35 22.75 13.40
C CYS A 139 -15.97 22.42 14.86
N CYS A 140 -16.43 21.27 15.38
CA CYS A 140 -15.94 20.70 16.65
C CYS A 140 -14.96 19.53 16.44
N CYS A 141 -14.66 19.15 15.19
CA CYS A 141 -13.87 17.95 14.87
C CYS A 141 -12.69 18.26 13.94
N ARG A 142 -11.92 19.31 14.23
CA ARG A 142 -10.57 19.48 13.65
C ARG A 142 -9.55 19.07 14.71
N ASN A 143 -9.25 17.77 14.82
CA ASN A 143 -8.06 17.29 15.54
C ASN A 143 -7.72 15.81 15.24
N LEU A 144 -7.52 15.49 13.96
CA LEU A 144 -6.69 14.34 13.58
C LEU A 144 -5.61 14.82 12.61
N GLY A 145 -4.66 15.59 13.16
CA GLY A 145 -3.37 15.79 12.51
C GLY A 145 -2.54 14.49 12.58
N PRO A 146 -1.52 14.34 11.72
CA PRO A 146 -0.72 13.11 11.66
C PRO A 146 -0.02 12.82 13.00
N PRO A 147 0.22 11.54 13.35
CA PRO A 147 0.79 11.18 14.64
C PRO A 147 2.20 11.76 14.79
N ARG A 148 2.40 12.60 15.80
CA ARG A 148 3.72 13.11 16.18
C ARG A 148 4.59 11.94 16.65
N ARG A 149 5.71 11.69 15.96
CA ARG A 149 6.78 10.80 16.46
C ARG A 149 7.21 11.26 17.85
N ALA A 150 7.18 10.37 18.83
CA ALA A 150 7.72 10.63 20.17
C ALA A 150 9.24 10.80 20.08
N ALA A 151 9.73 12.01 20.36
CA ALA A 151 11.15 12.25 20.58
C ALA A 151 11.52 11.77 21.99
N ALA A 152 12.55 10.95 22.09
CA ALA A 152 13.11 10.46 23.34
C ALA A 152 13.51 11.64 24.26
N ALA A 153 13.16 11.51 25.54
CA ALA A 153 13.46 12.49 26.58
C ALA A 153 14.97 12.61 26.83
N ALA A 154 15.57 13.72 26.44
CA ALA A 154 16.81 14.20 27.03
C ALA A 154 16.46 14.86 28.37
N GLY A 155 16.68 14.14 29.47
CA GLY A 155 16.49 14.65 30.83
C GLY A 155 17.52 15.73 31.15
N GLY A 156 17.06 16.98 31.22
CA GLY A 156 17.77 18.05 31.89
C GLY A 156 17.45 18.06 33.39
N ARG A 157 18.48 18.18 34.24
CA ARG A 157 18.35 18.81 35.55
C ARG A 157 19.46 19.84 35.73
N ARG A 158 19.05 21.10 35.81
CA ARG A 158 19.79 22.21 36.42
C ARG A 158 19.34 22.33 37.89
N ALA A 159 20.30 22.57 38.78
CA ALA A 159 20.20 23.42 39.98
C ALA A 159 21.66 23.55 40.51
N ALA A 160 22.33 24.69 40.43
CA ALA A 160 22.25 25.86 41.34
C ALA A 160 22.66 25.53 42.79
N GLY A 161 23.81 26.07 43.22
CA GLY A 161 24.21 26.20 44.61
C GLY A 161 25.73 26.38 44.81
N GLY A 162 26.14 27.55 45.32
CA GLY A 162 27.48 27.80 45.86
C GLY A 162 28.30 28.82 45.09
#